data_AF-V5B9X9-F1
#
_entry.id   AF-V5B9X9-F1
#
_cell.length_a   1.000
_cell.length_b   1.000
_cell.length_c   1.000
_cell.angle_alpha   90.00
_cell.angle_beta   90.00
_cell.angle_gamma   90.00
#
_symmetry.space_group_name_H-M   'P 1'
#
loop_
_entity.id
_entity.type
_entity.pdbx_description
1 polymer ?
#
loop_
_entity_poly.entity_id
_entity_poly.type
_entity_poly.pdbx_seq_one_letter_code
_entity_poly.pdbx_strand_id
1 'polypeptide(L)'
;MWPVNTRVNNVRHVSLSHNFTLVASVTIEKAPSEDSPLLYAALGDAESPYFMRLSYTADNKWETMFKGKAKPTTESSTWEAGKEHQVALMLQGNKASVYIDGELLGEEEVLLKGETPLELFGFCFGACDFDDDGEDEKASPEKSSQEEPSPKKNVKNLV
;
A
#
# COMPACT_ATOMS: atom_id res chain seq x y z
N MET A 1 3.36 2.28 2.04
CA MET A 1 3.64 2.01 0.61
C MET A 1 5.12 1.66 0.45
N TRP A 2 5.45 0.68 -0.37
CA TRP A 2 6.82 0.39 -0.80
C TRP A 2 6.94 0.70 -2.30
N PRO A 3 7.42 1.89 -2.67
CA PRO A 3 7.60 2.24 -4.06
C PRO A 3 8.83 1.52 -4.63
N VAL A 4 8.72 1.01 -5.85
CA VAL A 4 9.77 0.23 -6.51
C VAL A 4 10.27 0.90 -7.78
N ASN A 5 9.37 1.40 -8.62
CA ASN A 5 9.72 2.28 -9.73
C ASN A 5 9.21 3.68 -9.39
N THR A 6 10.13 4.61 -9.15
CA THR A 6 9.84 6.02 -8.88
C THR A 6 10.47 6.91 -9.95
N ARG A 7 9.89 8.09 -10.14
CA ARG A 7 10.50 9.17 -10.92
C ARG A 7 11.21 10.09 -9.94
N VAL A 8 12.53 10.03 -9.87
CA VAL A 8 13.33 11.03 -9.14
C VAL A 8 13.99 11.94 -10.19
N ASN A 9 13.76 13.25 -10.12
CA ASN A 9 14.36 14.24 -11.02
C ASN A 9 14.16 13.99 -12.53
N ASN A 10 12.98 13.51 -12.97
CA ASN A 10 12.69 13.12 -14.36
C ASN A 10 13.54 11.95 -14.91
N VAL A 11 14.35 11.29 -14.07
CA VAL A 11 15.10 10.10 -14.44
C VAL A 11 14.31 8.87 -14.00
N ARG A 12 14.03 7.97 -14.96
CA ARG A 12 13.31 6.71 -14.70
C ARG A 12 14.25 5.71 -14.05
N HIS A 13 14.08 5.44 -12.77
CA HIS A 13 14.68 4.27 -12.13
C HIS A 13 13.75 3.07 -12.36
N VAL A 14 13.91 2.44 -13.52
CA VAL A 14 13.20 1.20 -13.83
C VAL A 14 13.98 0.03 -13.29
N SER A 15 13.43 -0.67 -12.31
CA SER A 15 14.03 -1.91 -11.80
C SER A 15 13.20 -3.17 -12.11
N LEU A 16 11.89 -3.05 -12.40
CA LEU A 16 11.03 -4.22 -12.62
C LEU A 16 10.41 -4.27 -14.02
N SER A 17 10.83 -5.30 -14.76
CA SER A 17 10.43 -5.66 -16.10
C SER A 17 9.44 -6.82 -16.06
N HIS A 18 8.14 -6.55 -15.90
CA HIS A 18 7.04 -7.54 -16.04
C HIS A 18 7.20 -8.87 -15.27
N ASN A 19 8.15 -8.95 -14.33
CA ASN A 19 8.50 -10.16 -13.62
C ASN A 19 8.93 -9.75 -12.21
N PHE A 20 8.22 -10.24 -11.20
CA PHE A 20 8.62 -10.09 -9.81
C PHE A 20 8.03 -11.21 -8.96
N THR A 21 8.62 -11.38 -7.78
CA THR A 21 8.06 -12.16 -6.69
C THR A 21 8.25 -11.36 -5.42
N LEU A 22 7.15 -10.99 -4.78
CA LEU A 22 7.16 -10.44 -3.43
C LEU A 22 6.68 -11.53 -2.48
N VAL A 23 7.45 -11.78 -1.44
CA VAL A 23 7.11 -12.72 -0.36
C VAL A 23 7.10 -11.98 0.96
N ALA A 24 6.11 -12.26 1.80
CA ALA A 24 6.01 -11.71 3.15
C ALA A 24 5.43 -12.75 4.11
N SER A 25 5.85 -12.68 5.37
CA SER A 25 5.14 -13.34 6.48
C SER A 25 4.12 -12.36 7.05
N VAL A 26 2.89 -12.83 7.26
CA VAL A 26 1.79 -12.04 7.82
C VAL A 26 1.14 -12.80 8.96
N THR A 27 0.76 -12.07 10.00
CA THR A 27 -0.05 -12.58 11.11
C THR A 27 -1.23 -11.66 11.28
N ILE A 28 -2.44 -12.23 11.20
CA ILE A 28 -3.67 -11.47 11.42
C ILE A 28 -4.03 -11.58 12.90
N GLU A 29 -3.93 -10.50 13.64
CA GLU A 29 -4.21 -10.53 15.09
C GLU A 29 -5.71 -10.64 15.41
N LYS A 30 -6.54 -10.01 14.58
CA LYS A 30 -8.00 -9.93 14.77
C LYS A 30 -8.72 -9.95 13.43
N ALA A 31 -9.88 -10.59 13.42
CA ALA A 31 -10.80 -10.51 12.29
C ALA A 31 -11.16 -9.05 11.99
N PRO A 32 -11.21 -8.65 10.72
CA PRO A 32 -11.62 -7.32 10.37
C PRO A 32 -13.16 -7.21 10.50
N SER A 33 -13.68 -5.99 10.67
CA SER A 33 -15.13 -5.76 10.67
C SER A 33 -15.75 -5.86 9.27
N GLU A 34 -14.95 -5.58 8.24
CA GLU A 34 -15.28 -5.66 6.83
C GLU A 34 -14.07 -6.21 6.06
N ASP A 35 -14.28 -6.78 4.88
CA ASP A 35 -13.20 -7.37 4.08
C ASP A 35 -12.11 -6.33 3.80
N SER A 36 -10.87 -6.68 4.18
CA SER A 36 -9.79 -5.71 4.28
C SER A 36 -8.62 -6.09 3.36
N PRO A 37 -7.98 -5.11 2.69
CA PRO A 37 -6.77 -5.38 1.91
C PRO A 37 -5.62 -5.75 2.84
N LEU A 38 -4.88 -6.80 2.49
CA LEU A 38 -3.67 -7.20 3.20
C LEU A 38 -2.42 -6.77 2.43
N LEU A 39 -2.37 -7.06 1.13
CA LEU A 39 -1.21 -6.82 0.29
C LEU A 39 -1.67 -6.61 -1.15
N TYR A 40 -1.20 -5.56 -1.82
CA TYR A 40 -1.50 -5.36 -3.24
C TYR A 40 -0.36 -4.72 -4.01
N ALA A 41 -0.31 -5.03 -5.31
CA ALA A 41 0.64 -4.47 -6.24
C ALA A 41 -0.06 -3.41 -7.10
N ALA A 42 0.53 -2.22 -7.11
CA ALA A 42 -0.08 -1.00 -7.57
C ALA A 42 0.57 -0.40 -8.81
N LEU A 43 -0.22 0.34 -9.58
CA LEU A 43 0.25 1.19 -10.67
C LEU A 43 -0.21 2.62 -10.43
N GLY A 44 0.72 3.58 -10.51
CA GLY A 44 0.44 4.98 -10.15
C GLY A 44 -0.53 5.71 -11.07
N ASP A 45 -0.90 5.16 -12.23
CA ASP A 45 -1.77 5.78 -13.23
C ASP A 45 -3.12 5.08 -13.40
N ALA A 46 -3.43 4.06 -12.60
CA ALA A 46 -4.55 3.19 -12.85
C ALA A 46 -5.84 3.66 -12.15
N GLU A 47 -6.97 3.63 -12.88
CA GLU A 47 -8.32 3.86 -12.35
C GLU A 47 -8.66 2.95 -11.15
N SER A 48 -8.04 1.78 -11.10
CA SER A 48 -7.99 0.93 -9.92
C SER A 48 -6.56 0.95 -9.38
N PRO A 49 -6.35 1.19 -8.07
CA PRO A 49 -5.01 1.37 -7.51
C PRO A 49 -4.14 0.10 -7.53
N TYR A 50 -4.69 -1.04 -7.98
CA TYR A 50 -4.00 -2.31 -8.02
C TYR A 50 -4.26 -3.07 -9.32
N PHE A 51 -3.34 -3.98 -9.65
CA PHE A 51 -3.61 -5.01 -10.66
C PHE A 51 -3.66 -6.43 -10.10
N MET A 52 -3.16 -6.62 -8.88
CA MET A 52 -3.41 -7.80 -8.06
C MET A 52 -3.50 -7.37 -6.60
N ARG A 53 -4.45 -7.94 -5.86
CA ARG A 53 -4.68 -7.65 -4.43
C ARG A 53 -5.04 -8.92 -3.70
N LEU A 54 -4.37 -9.17 -2.57
CA LEU A 54 -4.75 -10.12 -1.55
C LEU A 54 -5.51 -9.40 -0.43
N SER A 55 -6.66 -9.95 -0.06
CA SER A 55 -7.54 -9.50 1.01
C SER A 55 -7.85 -10.65 1.97
N TYR A 56 -8.27 -10.29 3.18
CA TYR A 56 -8.73 -11.21 4.20
C TYR A 56 -10.11 -10.75 4.70
N THR A 57 -11.01 -11.71 4.86
CA THR A 57 -12.42 -11.43 5.13
C THR A 57 -12.78 -11.66 6.59
N ALA A 58 -13.92 -11.11 7.02
CA ALA A 58 -14.46 -11.33 8.36
C ALA A 58 -14.87 -12.80 8.61
N ASP A 59 -15.12 -13.58 7.55
CA ASP A 59 -15.49 -15.00 7.61
C ASP A 59 -14.29 -15.95 7.45
N ASN A 60 -13.09 -15.48 7.78
CA ASN A 60 -11.85 -16.26 7.80
C ASN A 60 -11.37 -16.79 6.44
N LYS A 61 -11.68 -16.10 5.34
CA LYS A 61 -11.25 -16.49 4.00
C LYS A 61 -10.21 -15.55 3.43
N TRP A 62 -9.37 -16.13 2.57
CA TRP A 62 -8.52 -15.36 1.69
C TRP A 62 -9.27 -15.04 0.39
N GLU A 63 -9.11 -13.81 -0.09
CA GLU A 63 -9.64 -13.38 -1.37
C GLU A 63 -8.54 -12.73 -2.20
N THR A 64 -8.50 -13.04 -3.49
CA THR A 64 -7.64 -12.33 -4.43
C THR A 64 -8.44 -11.66 -5.54
N MET A 65 -8.02 -10.46 -5.93
CA MET A 65 -8.65 -9.68 -6.99
C MET A 65 -7.61 -9.24 -8.01
N PHE A 66 -7.95 -9.39 -9.29
CA PHE A 66 -7.09 -9.00 -10.41
C PHE A 66 -7.72 -7.88 -11.24
N LYS A 67 -6.89 -7.05 -11.89
CA LYS A 67 -7.37 -5.95 -12.73
C LYS A 67 -8.37 -6.44 -13.78
N GLY A 68 -9.48 -5.72 -13.94
CA GLY A 68 -10.50 -6.02 -14.95
C GLY A 68 -11.41 -7.20 -14.60
N LYS A 69 -11.29 -7.78 -13.40
CA LYS A 69 -12.23 -8.79 -12.89
C LYS A 69 -13.29 -8.12 -12.03
N ALA A 70 -14.51 -8.63 -12.08
CA ALA A 70 -15.66 -8.09 -11.36
C ALA A 70 -15.92 -8.78 -10.02
N LYS A 71 -15.33 -9.96 -9.80
CA LYS A 71 -15.48 -10.76 -8.59
C LYS A 71 -14.11 -11.27 -8.13
N PRO A 72 -13.88 -11.34 -6.81
CA PRO A 72 -12.69 -11.96 -6.28
C PRO A 72 -12.69 -13.47 -6.57
N THR A 73 -11.49 -14.03 -6.65
CA THR A 73 -11.26 -15.47 -6.55
C THR A 73 -11.12 -15.81 -5.07
N THR A 74 -11.87 -16.82 -4.65
CA THR A 74 -11.87 -17.35 -3.29
C THR A 74 -11.62 -18.85 -3.39
N GLU A 75 -10.54 -19.33 -2.79
CA GLU A 75 -10.31 -20.78 -2.65
C GLU A 75 -10.64 -21.22 -1.22
N SER A 76 -10.68 -22.54 -1.00
CA SER A 76 -10.98 -23.14 0.30
C SER A 76 -9.98 -22.79 1.43
N SER A 77 -8.88 -22.10 1.12
CA SER A 77 -7.88 -21.70 2.11
C SER A 77 -8.45 -20.66 3.07
N THR A 78 -8.40 -20.97 4.36
CA THR A 78 -8.82 -20.06 5.44
C THR A 78 -7.62 -19.46 6.16
N TRP A 79 -7.83 -18.31 6.79
CA TRP A 79 -6.84 -17.68 7.67
C TRP A 79 -7.26 -17.82 9.13
N GLU A 80 -6.28 -17.90 10.03
CA GLU A 80 -6.51 -18.02 11.47
C GLU A 80 -5.85 -16.88 12.24
N ALA A 81 -6.54 -16.38 13.28
CA ALA A 81 -6.01 -15.31 14.09
C ALA A 81 -4.76 -15.76 14.88
N GLY A 82 -3.70 -14.97 14.86
CA GLY A 82 -2.43 -15.27 15.53
C GLY A 82 -1.58 -16.34 14.85
N LYS A 83 -2.05 -16.92 13.73
CA LYS A 83 -1.25 -17.81 12.89
C LYS A 83 -0.45 -17.00 11.88
N GLU A 84 0.85 -17.28 11.81
CA GLU A 84 1.69 -16.76 10.74
C GLU A 84 1.40 -17.52 9.44
N HIS A 85 1.20 -16.78 8.36
CA HIS A 85 1.06 -17.28 7.01
C HIS A 85 2.14 -16.65 6.12
N GLN A 86 2.69 -17.43 5.19
CA GLN A 86 3.51 -16.88 4.11
C GLN A 86 2.63 -16.54 2.93
N VAL A 87 2.76 -15.31 2.42
CA VAL A 87 2.03 -14.85 1.24
C VAL A 87 3.01 -14.50 0.14
N ALA A 88 2.67 -14.83 -1.10
CA ALA A 88 3.45 -14.45 -2.27
C ALA A 88 2.57 -13.81 -3.35
N LEU A 89 3.03 -12.66 -3.86
CA LEU A 89 2.52 -12.03 -5.08
C LEU A 89 3.54 -12.22 -6.19
N MET A 90 3.13 -12.80 -7.31
CA MET A 90 4.01 -13.08 -8.43
C MET A 90 3.44 -12.52 -9.73
N LEU A 91 4.29 -11.86 -10.50
CA LEU A 91 4.04 -11.50 -11.90
C LEU A 91 5.08 -12.20 -12.76
N GLN A 92 4.65 -12.85 -13.84
CA GLN A 92 5.51 -13.50 -14.83
C GLN A 92 5.00 -13.15 -16.23
N GLY A 93 5.62 -12.17 -16.88
CA GLY A 93 5.09 -11.55 -18.08
C GLY A 93 3.77 -10.84 -17.80
N ASN A 94 2.66 -11.39 -18.29
CA ASN A 94 1.30 -10.91 -17.99
C ASN A 94 0.57 -11.80 -16.96
N LYS A 95 1.17 -12.91 -16.52
CA LYS A 95 0.53 -13.83 -15.59
C LYS A 95 0.72 -13.36 -14.15
N ALA A 96 -0.36 -12.95 -13.50
CA ALA A 96 -0.42 -12.63 -12.08
C ALA A 96 -0.86 -13.85 -11.28
N SER A 97 -0.22 -14.12 -10.14
CA SER A 97 -0.61 -15.22 -9.24
C SER A 97 -0.37 -14.86 -7.78
N VAL A 98 -1.21 -15.44 -6.92
CA VAL A 98 -1.18 -15.24 -5.47
C VAL A 98 -1.10 -16.59 -4.78
N TYR A 99 -0.20 -16.71 -3.81
CA TYR A 99 0.00 -17.93 -3.04
C TYR A 99 -0.12 -17.66 -1.54
N ILE A 100 -0.66 -18.64 -0.81
CA ILE A 100 -0.73 -18.68 0.66
C ILE A 100 -0.08 -19.99 1.10
N ASP A 101 0.92 -19.93 1.97
CA ASP A 101 1.66 -21.08 2.50
C ASP A 101 2.19 -22.04 1.41
N GLY A 102 2.51 -21.48 0.23
CA GLY A 102 2.98 -22.23 -0.94
C GLY A 102 1.87 -22.81 -1.82
N GLU A 103 0.60 -22.69 -1.44
CA GLU A 103 -0.56 -23.11 -2.22
C GLU A 103 -1.10 -21.96 -3.07
N LEU A 104 -1.50 -22.26 -4.31
CA LEU A 104 -2.05 -21.25 -5.24
C LEU A 104 -3.47 -20.87 -4.80
N LEU A 105 -3.67 -19.60 -4.47
CA LEU A 105 -4.98 -19.02 -4.19
C LEU A 105 -5.71 -18.56 -5.47
N GLY A 106 -4.96 -18.11 -6.47
CA GLY A 106 -5.55 -17.69 -7.73
C GLY A 106 -4.52 -17.16 -8.71
N GLU A 107 -4.84 -17.27 -9.98
CA GLU A 107 -4.02 -16.77 -11.08
C GLU A 107 -4.88 -16.18 -12.18
N GLU A 108 -4.33 -15.20 -12.89
CA GLU A 108 -5.02 -14.51 -13.96
C GLU A 108 -4.04 -13.82 -14.91
N GLU A 109 -4.43 -13.64 -16.17
CA GLU A 109 -3.69 -12.77 -17.08
C GLU A 109 -4.10 -11.30 -16.89
N VAL A 110 -3.14 -10.46 -16.50
CA VAL A 110 -3.33 -9.03 -16.34
C VAL A 110 -2.66 -8.28 -17.50
N LEU A 111 -3.48 -7.60 -18.31
CA LEU A 111 -2.98 -6.78 -19.40
C LEU A 111 -2.46 -5.45 -18.84
N LEU A 112 -1.17 -5.42 -18.50
CA LEU A 112 -0.47 -4.18 -18.18
C LEU A 112 -0.12 -3.50 -19.51
N LYS A 113 -0.71 -2.32 -19.76
CA LYS A 113 -0.49 -1.60 -21.03
C LYS A 113 0.95 -1.04 -21.03
N GLY A 114 1.77 -1.50 -21.98
CA GLY A 114 3.05 -0.85 -22.30
C GLY A 114 4.12 -1.82 -22.80
N GLU A 115 4.80 -1.45 -23.89
CA GLU A 115 6.11 -2.00 -24.27
C GLU A 115 7.22 -1.45 -23.35
N THR A 116 6.87 -0.50 -22.48
CA THR A 116 7.75 0.15 -21.52
C THR A 116 7.62 -0.48 -20.14
N PRO A 117 8.68 -0.41 -19.33
CA PRO A 117 8.61 -0.85 -17.94
C PRO A 117 7.56 -0.07 -17.14
N LEU A 118 6.95 -0.72 -16.14
CA LEU A 118 5.87 -0.15 -15.31
C LEU A 118 6.30 1.21 -14.74
N GLU A 119 5.67 2.30 -15.16
CA GLU A 119 6.21 3.66 -14.97
C GLU A 119 6.19 4.14 -13.51
N LEU A 120 5.17 3.72 -12.76
CA LEU A 120 5.01 3.94 -11.33
C LEU A 120 4.47 2.64 -10.75
N PHE A 121 5.29 1.95 -9.98
CA PHE A 121 4.97 0.62 -9.45
C PHE A 121 5.40 0.53 -7.99
N GLY A 122 4.53 -0.04 -7.16
CA GLY A 122 4.81 -0.24 -5.75
C GLY A 122 3.93 -1.31 -5.13
N PHE A 123 4.31 -1.70 -3.92
CA PHE A 123 3.55 -2.64 -3.10
C PHE A 123 2.96 -1.92 -1.91
N CYS A 124 1.69 -2.16 -1.62
CA CYS A 124 1.08 -1.72 -0.40
C CYS A 124 0.88 -2.88 0.56
N PHE A 125 1.28 -2.68 1.82
CA PHE A 125 1.03 -3.60 2.93
C PHE A 125 -0.05 -2.95 3.82
N GLY A 126 -1.20 -3.61 3.94
CA GLY A 126 -2.37 -3.09 4.64
C GLY A 126 -3.10 -1.99 3.85
N ALA A 127 -3.49 -0.93 4.55
CA ALA A 127 -4.06 0.28 3.96
C ALA A 127 -2.95 1.29 3.67
N CYS A 128 -2.81 1.70 2.40
CA CYS A 128 -1.90 2.77 2.00
C CYS A 128 -2.66 3.85 1.24
N ASP A 129 -2.20 5.08 1.40
CA ASP A 129 -2.61 6.23 0.60
C ASP A 129 -1.61 6.43 -0.56
N PHE A 130 -2.10 6.77 -1.74
CA PHE A 130 -1.27 7.24 -2.86
C PHE A 130 -1.17 8.75 -2.78
N ASP A 131 -0.35 9.23 -1.88
CA ASP A 131 0.07 10.62 -1.93
C ASP A 131 1.22 10.68 -2.95
N ASP A 132 0.99 11.34 -4.07
CA ASP A 132 2.04 11.77 -4.99
C ASP A 132 2.82 12.88 -4.30
N ASP A 133 3.72 12.52 -3.38
CA ASP A 133 4.61 13.46 -2.68
C ASP A 133 5.77 13.90 -3.59
N GLY A 134 5.40 14.45 -4.75
CA GLY A 134 6.18 15.43 -5.46
C GLY A 134 5.98 16.83 -4.86
N GLU A 135 6.13 16.98 -3.54
CA GLU A 135 6.23 18.30 -2.92
C GLU A 135 7.70 18.59 -2.61
N ASP A 136 8.25 19.55 -3.34
CA ASP A 136 9.48 20.27 -3.02
C ASP A 136 9.54 20.54 -1.51
N GLU A 137 10.71 20.34 -0.88
CA GLU A 137 11.01 20.89 0.44
C GLU A 137 10.61 22.38 0.49
N LYS A 138 9.43 22.66 1.04
CA LYS A 138 9.07 23.99 1.55
C LYS A 138 9.24 23.91 3.05
N ALA A 139 10.38 24.42 3.50
CA ALA A 139 10.70 24.67 4.89
C ALA A 139 9.48 25.20 5.66
N SER A 140 9.18 24.53 6.77
CA SER A 140 8.14 24.92 7.72
C SER A 140 8.40 26.33 8.25
N PRO A 141 7.43 27.27 8.23
CA PRO A 141 7.60 28.53 8.94
C PRO A 141 7.45 28.28 10.44
N GLU A 142 8.48 28.69 11.19
CA GLU A 142 8.53 28.72 12.65
C GLU A 142 7.24 29.31 13.25
N LYS A 143 6.57 28.53 14.10
CA LYS A 143 5.40 29.01 14.85
C LYS A 143 5.89 29.88 16.01
N SER A 144 5.86 31.19 15.83
CA SER A 144 6.01 32.19 16.89
C SER A 144 4.92 31.99 17.96
N SER A 145 5.30 31.46 19.12
CA SER A 145 4.48 31.52 20.33
C SER A 145 4.44 32.95 20.84
N GLN A 146 3.28 33.59 20.75
CA GLN A 146 3.00 34.85 21.44
C GLN A 146 2.81 34.55 22.94
N GLU A 147 3.70 35.08 23.78
CA GLU A 147 3.56 35.13 25.23
C GLU A 147 2.77 36.40 25.59
N GLU A 148 1.57 36.25 26.16
CA GLU A 148 0.80 37.37 26.72
C GLU A 148 1.51 37.94 27.96
N PRO A 149 1.66 39.26 28.10
CA PRO A 149 2.29 39.85 29.28
C PRO A 149 1.30 39.92 30.46
N SER A 150 1.73 39.39 31.60
CA SER A 150 1.05 39.51 32.90
C SER A 150 0.95 40.98 33.37
N PRO A 151 -0.13 41.39 34.07
CA PRO A 151 -0.34 42.78 34.48
C PRO A 151 0.53 43.17 35.69
N LYS A 152 1.37 44.21 35.51
CA LYS A 152 2.14 44.82 36.60
C LYS A 152 1.24 45.72 37.47
N LYS A 153 1.00 45.34 38.72
CA LYS A 153 0.58 46.25 39.78
C LYS A 153 1.78 47.11 40.18
N ASN A 154 1.64 48.43 40.17
CA ASN A 154 2.50 49.29 40.99
C ASN A 154 1.68 50.32 41.76
N VAL A 155 1.87 50.27 43.07
CA VAL A 155 1.25 51.07 44.11
C VAL A 155 1.91 52.45 44.16
N LYS A 156 1.12 53.46 44.54
CA LYS A 156 1.44 54.88 44.68
C LYS A 156 2.29 55.23 45.93
N ASN A 157 2.92 56.41 45.83
CA ASN A 157 3.47 57.31 46.88
C ASN A 157 4.92 57.02 47.31
N LEU A 158 5.80 57.99 47.58
CA LEU A 158 5.67 59.40 48.01
C LEU A 158 7.03 60.11 47.80
N VAL A 159 7.06 61.38 47.40
CA VAL A 159 7.61 62.56 48.13
C VAL A 159 7.16 63.80 47.35
#